data_AF-A0A1I7ZP38-F1
#
_entry.id   AF-A0A1I7ZP38-F1
#
_cell.length_a   1.000
_cell.length_b   1.000
_cell.length_c   1.000
_cell.angle_alpha   90.00
_cell.angle_beta   90.00
_cell.angle_gamma   90.00
#
_symmetry.space_group_name_H-M   'P 1'
#
loop_
_entity.id
_entity.type
_entity.pdbx_description
1 polymer ?
#
loop_
_entity_poly.entity_id
_entity_poly.type
_entity_poly.pdbx_seq_one_letter_code
_entity_poly.pdbx_strand_id
1 'polypeptide(L)'
;MTNAFLQAMAMNSILACFMSLLINAILIYMIWFHSTADLKNYRTFFLIYTAIDVCFTAVILPTHMIFICHDRSIVLVASGFITYFGRRPSQFLATAQMFFNPFSIAIIPCTYIYRYLLICRNIRLRPRYILLLFVGAFFVTLPFLFSSRSFPSATSENVVLFEKMILSTLKLDNIEGYYYVGNSFVRKSTY
;
A
#
# COMPACT_ATOMS: atom_id res chain seq x y z
N MET A 1 -29.29 -0.15 -0.73
CA MET A 1 -28.99 1.28 -0.50
C MET A 1 -27.49 1.42 -0.29
N THR A 2 -26.78 2.29 -1.02
CA THR A 2 -25.33 2.50 -0.79
C THR A 2 -25.13 3.09 0.60
N ASN A 3 -24.51 2.32 1.48
CA ASN A 3 -24.36 2.67 2.89
C ASN A 3 -23.55 3.98 3.02
N ALA A 4 -24.07 5.02 3.68
CA ALA A 4 -23.45 6.35 3.74
C ALA A 4 -21.98 6.29 4.22
N PHE A 5 -21.64 5.31 5.05
CA PHE A 5 -20.29 5.01 5.50
C PHE A 5 -19.33 4.64 4.35
N LEU A 6 -19.74 3.76 3.44
CA LEU A 6 -18.95 3.38 2.27
C LEU A 6 -18.72 4.56 1.33
N GLN A 7 -19.75 5.39 1.15
CA GLN A 7 -19.65 6.59 0.34
C GLN A 7 -18.68 7.61 0.95
N ALA A 8 -18.74 7.83 2.26
CA ALA A 8 -17.80 8.70 2.97
C ALA A 8 -16.36 8.17 2.89
N MET A 9 -16.14 6.86 3.07
CA MET A 9 -14.83 6.21 2.93
C MET A 9 -14.27 6.35 1.51
N ALA A 10 -15.10 6.14 0.49
CA ALA A 10 -14.71 6.30 -0.90
C ALA A 10 -14.34 7.76 -1.22
N MET A 11 -15.17 8.73 -0.80
CA MET A 11 -14.88 10.15 -0.98
C MET A 11 -13.57 10.57 -0.28
N ASN A 12 -13.37 10.12 0.96
CA ASN A 12 -12.12 10.39 1.69
C ASN A 12 -10.91 9.77 0.98
N SER A 13 -11.03 8.54 0.48
CA SER A 13 -9.97 7.86 -0.28
C SER A 13 -9.63 8.61 -1.57
N ILE A 14 -10.64 9.06 -2.34
CA ILE A 14 -10.44 9.84 -3.57
C ILE A 14 -9.75 11.17 -3.24
N LEU A 15 -10.23 11.89 -2.22
CA LEU A 15 -9.64 13.17 -1.82
C LEU A 15 -8.20 13.01 -1.36
N ALA A 16 -7.92 11.97 -0.55
CA ALA A 16 -6.57 11.65 -0.10
C ALA A 16 -5.64 11.31 -1.28
N CYS A 17 -6.10 10.54 -2.26
CA CYS A 17 -5.32 10.24 -3.46
C CYS A 17 -5.05 11.50 -4.29
N PHE A 18 -6.05 12.36 -4.46
CA PHE A 18 -5.91 13.62 -5.17
C PHE A 18 -4.89 14.54 -4.49
N MET A 19 -5.00 14.71 -3.16
CA MET A 19 -4.06 15.50 -2.38
C MET A 19 -2.64 14.91 -2.42
N SER A 20 -2.52 13.58 -2.34
CA SER A 20 -1.23 12.88 -2.48
C SER A 20 -0.58 13.18 -3.83
N LEU A 21 -1.31 13.06 -4.94
CA LEU A 21 -0.79 13.36 -6.28
C LEU A 21 -0.41 14.84 -6.42
N LEU A 22 -1.24 15.75 -5.91
CA LEU A 22 -0.98 17.18 -5.95
C LEU A 22 0.31 17.54 -5.20
N ILE A 23 0.44 17.06 -3.95
CA ILE A 23 1.63 17.31 -3.12
C ILE A 23 2.88 16.72 -3.78
N ASN A 24 2.79 15.50 -4.32
CA ASN A 24 3.90 14.86 -5.01
C ASN A 24 4.29 15.59 -6.30
N ALA A 25 3.32 16.12 -7.06
CA ALA A 25 3.58 16.94 -8.24
C ALA A 25 4.28 18.27 -7.88
N ILE A 26 3.83 18.94 -6.82
CA ILE A 26 4.47 20.15 -6.28
C ILE A 26 5.90 19.83 -5.83
N LEU A 27 6.11 18.70 -5.16
CA LEU A 27 7.44 18.28 -4.71
C LEU A 27 8.39 18.01 -5.89
N ILE A 28 7.93 17.32 -6.94
CA ILE A 28 8.71 17.14 -8.19
C ILE A 28 9.06 18.50 -8.80
N TYR A 29 8.09 19.41 -8.88
CA TYR A 29 8.30 20.76 -9.41
C TYR A 29 9.37 21.51 -8.61
N MET A 30 9.28 21.52 -7.28
CA MET A 30 10.27 22.15 -6.40
C MET A 30 11.67 21.55 -6.57
N ILE A 31 11.75 20.22 -6.67
CA ILE A 31 13.02 19.50 -6.90
C ILE A 31 13.65 19.87 -8.24
N TRP A 32 12.82 20.06 -9.27
CA TRP A 32 13.30 20.34 -10.61
C TRP A 32 13.76 21.79 -10.77
N PHE A 33 12.96 22.75 -10.29
CA PHE A 33 13.16 24.17 -10.57
C PHE A 33 13.84 24.95 -9.43
N HIS A 34 13.70 24.51 -8.18
CA HIS A 34 14.16 25.27 -7.01
C HIS A 34 15.27 24.56 -6.20
N SER A 35 15.71 23.37 -6.60
CA SER A 35 16.76 22.65 -5.86
C SER A 35 18.14 23.29 -6.06
N THR A 36 18.77 23.71 -4.96
CA THR A 36 20.16 24.17 -4.94
C THR A 36 21.15 23.02 -5.18
N ALA A 37 22.32 23.33 -5.73
CA ALA A 37 23.32 22.33 -6.14
C ALA A 37 23.91 21.52 -4.96
N ASP A 38 23.89 22.06 -3.74
CA ASP A 38 24.37 21.38 -2.53
C ASP A 38 23.49 20.21 -2.09
N LEU A 39 22.24 20.16 -2.55
CA LEU A 39 21.27 19.11 -2.20
C LEU A 39 21.15 18.01 -3.26
N LYS A 40 22.09 17.93 -4.22
CA LYS A 40 22.05 16.96 -5.33
C LYS A 40 21.82 15.49 -4.89
N ASN A 41 22.47 15.06 -3.81
CA ASN A 41 22.27 13.69 -3.29
C ASN A 41 20.92 13.52 -2.58
N TYR A 42 20.41 14.59 -1.98
CA TYR A 42 19.12 14.60 -1.29
C TYR A 42 17.94 14.63 -2.26
N ARG A 43 18.13 15.25 -3.43
CA ARG A 43 17.19 15.19 -4.56
C ARG A 43 16.91 13.74 -4.99
N THR A 44 17.90 12.86 -4.98
CA THR A 44 17.69 11.44 -5.31
C THR A 44 16.76 10.76 -4.31
N PHE A 45 16.88 11.05 -3.00
CA PHE A 45 15.96 10.51 -1.99
C PHE A 45 14.53 10.95 -2.25
N PHE A 46 14.32 12.24 -2.44
CA PHE A 46 12.97 12.76 -2.65
C PHE A 46 12.36 12.26 -3.96
N LEU A 47 13.14 12.16 -5.04
CA LEU A 47 12.64 11.60 -6.29
C LEU A 47 12.20 10.14 -6.14
N ILE A 48 13.00 9.32 -5.46
CA ILE A 48 12.62 7.92 -5.22
C ILE A 48 11.36 7.85 -4.35
N TYR A 49 11.30 8.66 -3.28
CA TYR A 49 10.14 8.74 -2.39
C TYR A 49 8.87 9.13 -3.16
N THR A 50 8.94 10.21 -3.93
CA THR A 50 7.81 10.68 -4.73
C THR A 50 7.42 9.66 -5.81
N ALA A 51 8.37 9.00 -6.45
CA ALA A 51 8.05 7.95 -7.42
C ALA A 51 7.27 6.81 -6.77
N ILE A 52 7.66 6.39 -5.56
CA ILE A 52 6.99 5.32 -4.82
C ILE A 52 5.60 5.75 -4.37
N ASP A 53 5.46 6.96 -3.82
CA ASP A 53 4.15 7.49 -3.40
C ASP A 53 3.20 7.67 -4.58
N VAL A 54 3.69 8.13 -5.73
CA VAL A 54 2.88 8.23 -6.96
C VAL A 54 2.48 6.84 -7.46
N CYS A 55 3.40 5.88 -7.50
CA CYS A 55 3.09 4.49 -7.86
C CYS A 55 2.07 3.88 -6.90
N PHE A 56 2.23 4.08 -5.60
CA PHE A 56 1.29 3.60 -4.59
C PHE A 56 -0.09 4.23 -4.76
N THR A 57 -0.15 5.55 -4.96
CA THR A 57 -1.40 6.28 -5.17
C THR A 57 -2.10 5.83 -6.45
N ALA A 58 -1.34 5.59 -7.52
CA ALA A 58 -1.85 5.07 -8.79
C ALA A 58 -2.44 3.66 -8.67
N VAL A 59 -1.97 2.84 -7.71
CA VAL A 59 -2.54 1.52 -7.42
C VAL A 59 -3.75 1.61 -6.48
N ILE A 60 -3.75 2.53 -5.50
CA ILE A 60 -4.88 2.72 -4.58
C ILE A 60 -6.11 3.28 -5.29
N LEU A 61 -5.92 4.26 -6.17
CA LEU A 61 -7.00 4.94 -6.87
C LEU A 61 -7.97 3.97 -7.60
N PRO A 62 -7.51 2.97 -8.39
CA PRO A 62 -8.40 2.01 -9.03
C PRO A 62 -8.91 0.91 -8.09
N THR A 63 -8.21 0.61 -6.99
CA THR A 63 -8.55 -0.53 -6.12
C THR A 63 -9.55 -0.18 -5.02
N HIS A 64 -9.46 1.04 -4.45
CA HIS A 64 -10.20 1.45 -3.25
C HIS A 64 -10.28 0.32 -2.22
N MET A 65 -9.11 -0.22 -1.83
CA MET A 65 -9.07 -1.33 -0.90
C MET A 65 -9.50 -0.93 0.51
N ILE A 66 -10.39 -1.74 1.09
CA ILE A 66 -10.79 -1.69 2.48
C ILE A 66 -10.17 -2.89 3.18
N PHE A 67 -9.40 -2.62 4.23
CA PHE A 67 -8.86 -3.65 5.12
C PHE A 67 -9.85 -3.86 6.27
N ILE A 68 -10.45 -5.04 6.34
CA ILE A 68 -11.32 -5.45 7.44
C ILE A 68 -10.54 -6.49 8.26
N CYS A 69 -10.23 -6.14 9.50
CA CYS A 69 -9.64 -7.08 10.45
C CYS A 69 -10.69 -7.41 11.51
N HIS A 70 -11.10 -8.67 11.60
CA HIS A 70 -12.10 -9.13 12.56
C HIS A 70 -11.72 -10.52 13.09
N ASP A 71 -11.67 -10.69 14.40
CA ASP A 71 -11.43 -11.96 15.11
C ASP A 71 -10.39 -12.88 14.44
N ARG A 72 -9.18 -12.35 14.20
CA ARG A 72 -8.05 -13.08 13.60
C ARG A 72 -8.23 -13.45 12.13
N SER A 73 -9.13 -12.76 11.43
CA SER A 73 -9.24 -12.82 9.99
C SER A 73 -8.99 -11.45 9.39
N ILE A 74 -8.21 -11.42 8.31
CA ILE A 74 -7.99 -10.21 7.53
C ILE A 74 -8.67 -10.42 6.19
N VAL A 75 -9.61 -9.55 5.88
CA VAL A 75 -10.33 -9.53 4.61
C VAL A 75 -9.99 -8.25 3.88
N LEU A 76 -9.45 -8.42 2.68
CA LEU A 76 -9.18 -7.33 1.75
C LEU A 76 -10.36 -7.24 0.82
N VAL A 77 -11.06 -6.12 0.84
CA VAL A 77 -12.17 -5.85 -0.07
C VAL A 77 -11.73 -4.79 -1.05
N ALA A 78 -11.63 -5.14 -2.33
CA ALA A 78 -11.46 -4.17 -3.41
C ALA A 78 -12.84 -3.74 -3.90
N SER A 79 -13.17 -2.46 -3.74
CA SER A 79 -14.46 -1.87 -4.14
C SER A 79 -14.33 -0.85 -5.28
N GLY A 80 -13.13 -0.65 -5.82
CA GLY A 80 -12.87 0.34 -6.87
C GLY A 80 -13.20 -0.16 -8.28
N PHE A 81 -12.82 0.64 -9.27
CA PHE A 81 -12.99 0.36 -10.71
C PHE A 81 -12.37 -0.99 -11.15
N ILE A 82 -11.49 -1.55 -10.33
CA ILE A 82 -10.85 -2.84 -10.57
C ILE A 82 -11.83 -4.03 -10.61
N THR A 83 -12.99 -3.91 -9.98
CA THR A 83 -13.99 -5.00 -9.91
C THR A 83 -14.54 -5.35 -11.30
N TYR A 84 -14.51 -4.40 -12.25
CA TYR A 84 -14.92 -4.60 -13.65
C TYR A 84 -13.89 -5.36 -14.49
N PHE A 85 -12.62 -5.42 -14.10
CA PHE A 85 -11.56 -6.06 -14.90
C PHE A 85 -11.40 -7.57 -14.63
N GLY A 86 -12.16 -8.11 -13.69
CA GLY A 86 -12.12 -9.53 -13.32
C GLY A 86 -10.99 -9.90 -12.35
N ARG A 87 -10.85 -11.21 -12.08
CA ARG A 87 -10.06 -11.74 -10.95
C ARG A 87 -8.55 -11.57 -11.05
N ARG A 88 -7.95 -11.75 -12.22
CA ARG A 88 -6.49 -11.66 -12.40
C ARG A 88 -5.94 -10.25 -12.19
N PRO A 89 -6.49 -9.20 -12.82
CA PRO A 89 -6.01 -7.83 -12.59
C PRO A 89 -6.29 -7.35 -11.17
N SER A 90 -7.40 -7.77 -10.55
CA SER A 90 -7.68 -7.46 -9.14
C SER A 90 -6.64 -8.05 -8.19
N GLN A 91 -6.24 -9.30 -8.41
CA GLN A 91 -5.15 -9.92 -7.65
C GLN A 91 -3.80 -9.24 -7.89
N PHE A 92 -3.51 -8.82 -9.13
CA PHE A 92 -2.26 -8.13 -9.45
C PHE A 92 -2.15 -6.78 -8.71
N LEU A 93 -3.18 -5.94 -8.78
CA LEU A 93 -3.14 -4.64 -8.09
C LEU A 93 -3.24 -4.77 -6.57
N ALA A 94 -3.97 -5.77 -6.05
CA ALA A 94 -3.94 -6.13 -4.63
C ALA A 94 -2.51 -6.47 -4.17
N THR A 95 -1.81 -7.30 -4.94
CA THR A 95 -0.42 -7.68 -4.65
C THR A 95 0.51 -6.48 -4.75
N ALA A 96 0.33 -5.62 -5.77
CA ALA A 96 1.09 -4.40 -5.92
C ALA A 96 0.88 -3.44 -4.73
N GLN A 97 -0.35 -3.30 -4.24
CA GLN A 97 -0.64 -2.48 -3.06
C GLN A 97 0.04 -3.03 -1.80
N MET A 98 -0.02 -4.36 -1.60
CA MET A 98 0.71 -5.06 -0.53
C MET A 98 2.22 -4.94 -0.66
N PHE A 99 2.75 -4.74 -1.86
CA PHE A 99 4.17 -4.49 -2.13
C PHE A 99 4.58 -3.07 -1.75
N PHE A 100 3.84 -2.06 -2.21
CA PHE A 100 4.20 -0.66 -2.00
C PHE A 100 3.98 -0.21 -0.56
N ASN A 101 2.95 -0.69 0.14
CA ASN A 101 2.65 -0.27 1.51
C ASN A 101 3.82 -0.46 2.51
N PRO A 102 4.39 -1.66 2.69
CA PRO A 102 5.53 -1.84 3.59
C PRO A 102 6.78 -1.10 3.10
N PHE A 103 6.90 -0.88 1.79
CA PHE A 103 8.01 -0.11 1.23
C PHE A 103 7.90 1.38 1.61
N SER A 104 6.72 1.99 1.49
CA SER A 104 6.45 3.36 1.97
C SER A 104 6.78 3.52 3.47
N ILE A 105 6.48 2.51 4.29
CA ILE A 105 6.83 2.51 5.72
C ILE A 105 8.35 2.37 5.92
N ALA A 106 9.00 1.45 5.20
CA ALA A 106 10.42 1.17 5.35
C ALA A 106 11.33 2.33 4.90
N ILE A 107 10.84 3.23 4.05
CA ILE A 107 11.63 4.38 3.58
C ILE A 107 11.77 5.45 4.67
N ILE A 108 10.80 5.58 5.56
CA ILE A 108 10.83 6.54 6.68
C ILE A 108 12.13 6.38 7.48
N PRO A 109 12.46 5.20 8.06
CA PRO A 109 13.72 5.04 8.79
C PRO A 109 14.96 5.22 7.89
N CYS A 110 14.92 4.86 6.60
CA CYS A 110 16.03 5.12 5.68
C CYS A 110 16.33 6.63 5.55
N THR A 111 15.28 7.47 5.48
CA THR A 111 15.45 8.93 5.44
C THR A 111 16.00 9.48 6.75
N TYR A 112 15.59 8.94 7.90
CA TYR A 112 16.14 9.33 9.21
C TYR A 112 17.62 8.96 9.35
N ILE A 113 18.01 7.76 8.93
CA ILE A 113 19.42 7.32 8.93
C ILE A 113 20.25 8.26 8.05
N TYR A 114 19.77 8.59 6.86
CA TYR A 114 20.47 9.53 5.99
C TYR A 114 20.60 10.92 6.63
N ARG A 115 19.52 11.47 7.19
CA ARG A 115 19.54 12.77 7.87
C ARG A 115 20.51 12.78 9.04
N TYR A 116 20.55 11.70 9.83
CA TYR A 116 21.50 11.53 10.91
C TYR A 116 22.96 11.56 10.41
N LEU A 117 23.27 10.82 9.33
CA LEU A 117 24.61 10.81 8.75
C LEU A 117 25.01 12.17 8.18
N LEU A 118 24.05 12.90 7.58
CA LEU A 118 24.30 14.22 7.04
C LEU A 118 24.54 15.27 8.14
N ILE A 119 23.70 15.32 9.17
CA ILE A 119 23.73 16.36 10.20
C ILE A 119 24.78 16.03 11.27
N CYS A 120 24.76 14.82 11.82
CA CYS A 120 25.60 14.46 12.97
C CYS A 120 27.00 14.02 12.58
N ARG A 121 27.20 13.54 11.34
CA ARG A 121 28.51 13.06 10.87
C ARG A 121 29.08 13.86 9.71
N ASN A 122 28.32 14.80 9.14
CA ASN A 122 28.69 15.54 7.92
C ASN A 122 29.09 14.61 6.74
N ILE A 123 28.55 13.39 6.72
CA ILE A 123 28.83 12.40 5.67
C ILE A 123 27.80 12.57 4.56
N ARG A 124 28.26 13.01 3.39
CA ARG A 124 27.44 13.05 2.18
C ARG A 124 27.45 11.68 1.50
N LEU A 125 26.42 10.87 1.73
CA LEU A 125 26.28 9.59 1.05
C LEU A 125 26.15 9.80 -0.47
N ARG A 126 26.96 9.07 -1.24
CA ARG A 126 26.84 9.03 -2.70
C ARG A 126 25.53 8.33 -3.11
N PRO A 127 24.95 8.66 -4.29
CA PRO A 127 23.71 8.05 -4.78
C PRO A 127 23.70 6.51 -4.80
N ARG A 128 24.86 5.87 -5.00
CA ARG A 128 24.99 4.41 -4.97
C ARG A 128 24.63 3.80 -3.61
N TYR A 129 25.01 4.44 -2.51
CA TYR A 129 24.70 3.97 -1.15
C TYR A 129 23.25 4.24 -0.78
N ILE A 130 22.66 5.29 -1.35
CA ILE A 130 21.23 5.58 -1.25
C ILE A 130 20.45 4.42 -1.88
N LEU A 131 20.80 4.03 -3.10
CA LEU A 131 20.17 2.91 -3.78
C LEU A 131 20.35 1.59 -2.99
N LEU A 132 21.51 1.39 -2.38
CA LEU A 132 21.77 0.22 -1.53
C LEU A 132 20.87 0.19 -0.27
N LEU A 133 20.58 1.35 0.34
CA LEU A 133 19.60 1.44 1.43
C LEU A 133 18.19 1.04 0.96
N PHE A 134 17.75 1.50 -0.21
CA PHE A 134 16.46 1.11 -0.78
C PHE A 134 16.41 -0.37 -1.14
N VAL A 135 17.50 -0.94 -1.65
CA VAL A 135 17.62 -2.38 -1.90
C VAL A 135 17.55 -3.15 -0.58
N GLY A 136 18.21 -2.68 0.48
CA GLY A 136 18.09 -3.26 1.82
C GLY A 136 16.65 -3.23 2.34
N ALA A 137 15.96 -2.08 2.21
CA ALA A 137 14.55 -1.96 2.55
C ALA A 137 13.68 -2.94 1.75
N PHE A 138 13.95 -3.12 0.46
CA PHE A 138 13.27 -4.09 -0.39
C PHE A 138 13.44 -5.53 0.12
N PHE A 139 14.66 -5.93 0.50
CA PHE A 139 14.88 -7.26 1.08
C PHE A 139 14.19 -7.45 2.43
N VAL A 140 14.10 -6.40 3.24
CA VAL A 140 13.37 -6.43 4.52
C VAL A 140 11.85 -6.59 4.31
N THR A 141 11.29 -6.08 3.21
CA THR A 141 9.86 -6.23 2.91
C THR A 141 9.51 -7.54 2.18
N LEU A 142 10.49 -8.26 1.60
CA LEU A 142 10.25 -9.55 0.94
C LEU A 142 9.57 -10.60 1.83
N PRO A 143 9.97 -10.84 3.09
CA PRO A 143 9.27 -11.79 3.97
C PRO A 143 7.77 -11.49 4.11
N PHE A 144 7.39 -10.22 4.15
CA PHE A 144 5.98 -9.79 4.18
C PHE A 144 5.25 -10.11 2.86
N LEU A 145 5.95 -10.07 1.73
CA LEU A 145 5.40 -10.44 0.43
C LEU A 145 5.28 -11.95 0.23
N PHE A 146 6.23 -12.70 0.79
CA PHE A 146 6.17 -14.15 0.79
C PHE A 146 5.09 -14.66 1.72
N SER A 147 4.90 -14.04 2.90
CA SER A 147 3.77 -14.36 3.76
C SER A 147 2.45 -14.02 3.07
N SER A 148 2.39 -12.88 2.35
CA SER A 148 1.18 -12.48 1.62
C SER A 148 0.81 -13.42 0.46
N ARG A 149 1.78 -14.08 -0.18
CA ARG A 149 1.56 -15.10 -1.23
C ARG A 149 1.30 -16.50 -0.69
N SER A 150 1.87 -16.85 0.47
CA SER A 150 1.72 -18.18 1.08
C SER A 150 0.36 -18.36 1.78
N PHE A 151 -0.48 -17.32 1.73
CA PHE A 151 -1.86 -17.34 2.19
C PHE A 151 -2.69 -18.30 1.31
N PRO A 152 -3.21 -19.41 1.86
CA PRO A 152 -4.03 -20.33 1.09
C PRO A 152 -5.27 -19.61 0.58
N SER A 153 -5.66 -19.92 -0.66
CA SER A 153 -6.95 -19.50 -1.21
C SER A 153 -8.06 -20.05 -0.30
N ALA A 154 -9.01 -19.19 0.07
CA ALA A 154 -10.12 -19.55 0.94
C ALA A 154 -10.79 -20.86 0.48
N THR A 155 -10.79 -21.88 1.35
CA THR A 155 -11.67 -23.05 1.21
C THR A 155 -13.13 -22.60 1.13
N SER A 156 -13.98 -23.34 0.42
CA SER A 156 -15.40 -23.00 0.20
C SER A 156 -16.16 -22.63 1.48
N GLU A 157 -15.78 -23.21 2.61
CA GLU A 157 -16.35 -22.95 3.94
C GLU A 157 -15.94 -21.57 4.51
N ASN A 158 -14.70 -21.15 4.27
CA ASN A 158 -14.19 -19.84 4.68
C ASN A 158 -14.78 -18.70 3.84
N VAL A 159 -15.11 -18.98 2.57
CA VAL A 159 -15.76 -18.02 1.66
C VAL A 159 -17.08 -17.53 2.26
N VAL A 160 -17.95 -18.44 2.72
CA VAL A 160 -19.25 -18.09 3.34
C VAL A 160 -19.06 -17.27 4.62
N LEU A 161 -18.02 -17.57 5.40
CA LEU A 161 -17.67 -16.82 6.61
C LEU A 161 -17.20 -15.40 6.29
N PHE A 162 -16.35 -15.23 5.27
CA PHE A 162 -15.91 -13.91 4.82
C PHE A 162 -17.05 -13.11 4.22
N GLU A 163 -17.95 -13.73 3.47
CA GLU A 163 -19.13 -13.07 2.93
C GLU A 163 -20.04 -12.54 4.04
N LYS A 164 -20.35 -13.37 5.04
CA LYS A 164 -21.13 -12.93 6.21
C LYS A 164 -20.43 -11.80 6.98
N MET A 165 -19.12 -11.86 7.12
CA MET A 165 -18.32 -10.82 7.79
C MET A 165 -18.33 -9.50 7.02
N ILE A 166 -18.19 -9.54 5.69
CA ILE A 166 -18.28 -8.35 4.83
C ILE A 166 -19.68 -7.76 4.90
N LEU A 167 -20.72 -8.58 4.75
CA LEU A 167 -22.12 -8.15 4.81
C LEU A 167 -22.46 -7.51 6.16
N SER A 168 -22.02 -8.11 7.27
CA SER A 168 -22.27 -7.58 8.62
C SER A 168 -21.50 -6.29 8.90
N THR A 169 -20.23 -6.24 8.50
CA THR A 169 -19.35 -5.09 8.76
C THR A 169 -19.73 -3.89 7.89
N LEU A 170 -20.02 -4.13 6.61
CA LEU A 170 -20.38 -3.08 5.66
C LEU A 170 -21.88 -2.81 5.59
N LYS A 171 -22.71 -3.53 6.37
CA LYS A 171 -24.19 -3.51 6.33
C LYS A 171 -24.73 -3.47 4.89
N LEU A 172 -24.24 -4.41 4.08
CA LEU A 172 -24.64 -4.56 2.67
C LEU A 172 -25.75 -5.61 2.57
N ASP A 173 -26.69 -5.41 1.63
CA ASP A 173 -27.75 -6.38 1.34
C ASP A 173 -27.27 -7.47 0.36
N ASN A 174 -26.23 -7.19 -0.43
CA ASN A 174 -25.65 -8.08 -1.43
C ASN A 174 -24.16 -7.74 -1.66
N ILE A 175 -23.35 -8.74 -2.03
CA ILE A 175 -21.89 -8.66 -2.28
C ILE A 175 -21.59 -8.49 -3.78
N GLU A 176 -22.59 -8.59 -4.66
CA GLU A 176 -22.39 -8.40 -6.10
C GLU A 176 -21.67 -7.07 -6.40
N GLY A 177 -20.51 -7.17 -7.06
CA GLY A 177 -19.66 -6.04 -7.40
C GLY A 177 -18.42 -5.84 -6.52
N TYR A 178 -18.24 -6.61 -5.43
CA TYR A 178 -17.06 -6.55 -4.58
C TYR A 178 -16.13 -7.75 -4.81
N TYR A 179 -14.84 -7.49 -5.01
CA TYR A 179 -13.83 -8.55 -5.01
C TYR A 179 -13.18 -8.62 -3.63
N TYR A 180 -13.23 -9.78 -2.98
CA TYR A 180 -12.58 -9.98 -1.70
C TYR A 180 -11.55 -11.09 -1.72
N VAL A 181 -10.48 -10.88 -0.96
CA VAL A 181 -9.47 -11.89 -0.63
C VAL A 181 -9.37 -11.92 0.88
N GLY A 182 -9.98 -12.95 1.47
CA GLY A 182 -9.98 -13.16 2.92
C GLY A 182 -9.00 -14.26 3.33
N ASN A 183 -8.40 -14.10 4.50
CA ASN A 183 -7.69 -15.17 5.18
C ASN A 183 -8.02 -15.24 6.65
N SER A 184 -8.03 -16.46 7.20
CA SER A 184 -8.14 -16.71 8.63
C SER A 184 -6.78 -17.19 9.14
N PHE A 185 -6.31 -16.63 10.25
CA PHE A 185 -5.14 -17.15 10.95
C PHE A 185 -5.55 -18.45 11.67
N VAL A 186 -5.73 -19.54 10.92
CA VAL A 186 -5.92 -20.87 11.51
C VAL A 186 -4.56 -21.35 12.00
N ARG A 187 -4.37 -21.36 13.33
CA ARG A 187 -3.27 -22.09 13.95
C ARG A 187 -3.48 -23.56 13.60
N LYS A 188 -2.59 -24.16 12.80
CA LYS A 188 -2.53 -25.62 12.70
C LYS A 188 -2.29 -26.13 14.12
N SER A 189 -3.33 -26.65 14.75
CA SER A 189 -3.21 -27.49 15.93
C SER A 189 -2.50 -28.75 15.47
N THR A 190 -1.18 -28.79 15.59
CA THR A 190 -0.45 -30.05 15.61
C THR A 190 -0.93 -30.82 16.82
N TYR A 191 -1.89 -31.72 16.58
CA TYR A 191 -2.06 -32.94 17.37
C TYR A 191 -1.06 -33.97 16.88
#